data_AF-C5KV29-F1
#
_entry.id   AF-C5KV29-F1
#
_cell.length_a   1.000
_cell.length_b   1.000
_cell.length_c   1.000
_cell.angle_alpha   90.00
_cell.angle_beta   90.00
_cell.angle_gamma   90.00
#
_symmetry.space_group_name_H-M   'P 1'
#
loop_
_entity.id
_entity.type
_entity.pdbx_description
1 polymer ?
#
loop_
_entity_poly.entity_id
_entity_poly.type
_entity_poly.pdbx_seq_one_letter_code
_entity_poly.pdbx_strand_id
1 'polypeptide(L)' 'MPDNSCKEWEDVVLAPGMPCVVMAAPGMLQSGTSRELFEQWAPDPKNGVIITGYSVSGTLAHDLQNDPDTLTLTDGRKLP' A
#
# COMPACT_ATOMS: atom_id res chain seq x y z
N MET A 1 16.86 21.36 10.53
CA MET A 1 16.60 19.92 10.35
C MET A 1 16.57 19.72 8.84
N PRO A 2 17.47 18.93 8.23
CA PRO A 2 17.36 18.63 6.81
C PRO A 2 15.98 18.00 6.57
N ASP A 3 15.32 18.43 5.51
CA ASP A 3 14.05 17.89 5.07
C ASP A 3 14.28 16.47 4.52
N ASN A 4 13.78 15.45 5.21
CA ASN A 4 13.77 14.07 4.72
C ASN A 4 12.74 13.88 3.59
N SER A 5 12.65 14.83 2.65
CA SER A 5 11.64 14.90 1.59
C SER A 5 11.83 13.85 0.49
N CYS A 6 13.00 13.21 0.42
CA CYS A 6 13.29 12.11 -0.50
C CYS A 6 13.33 10.80 0.29
N LYS A 7 12.34 9.93 0.10
CA LYS A 7 12.37 8.60 0.73
C LYS A 7 13.31 7.71 -0.06
N GLU A 8 14.41 7.29 0.56
CA GLU A 8 15.49 6.55 -0.11
C GLU A 8 15.06 5.26 -0.84
N TRP A 9 13.90 4.70 -0.50
CA TRP A 9 13.37 3.49 -1.13
C TRP A 9 12.59 3.74 -2.43
N GLU A 10 12.09 4.95 -2.66
CA GLU A 10 11.16 5.26 -3.77
C GLU A 10 11.79 4.96 -5.12
N ASP A 11 13.02 5.42 -5.35
CA ASP A 11 13.72 5.23 -6.62
C ASP A 11 13.99 3.75 -6.93
N VAL A 12 14.07 2.90 -5.92
CA VAL A 12 14.34 1.46 -6.07
C VAL A 12 13.04 0.69 -6.28
N VAL A 13 12.02 1.00 -5.48
CA VAL A 13 10.75 0.25 -5.45
C VAL A 13 9.81 0.70 -6.58
N LEU A 14 9.84 1.98 -6.94
CA LEU A 14 9.04 2.55 -8.02
C LEU A 14 9.79 2.58 -9.36
N ALA A 15 10.99 1.99 -9.41
CA ALA A 15 11.78 1.88 -10.62
C ALA A 15 10.97 1.20 -11.75
N PRO A 16 10.89 1.81 -12.94
CA PRO A 16 10.12 1.23 -14.04
C PRO A 16 10.77 -0.06 -14.56
N GLY A 17 9.95 -1.06 -14.86
CA GLY A 17 10.35 -2.22 -15.65
C GLY A 17 10.89 -3.43 -14.87
N MET A 18 10.96 -3.38 -13.54
CA MET A 18 11.35 -4.53 -12.72
C MET A 18 10.25 -4.94 -11.74
N PRO A 19 9.73 -6.18 -11.80
CA PRO A 19 8.86 -6.69 -10.75
C PRO A 19 9.66 -6.89 -9.47
N CYS A 20 9.12 -6.45 -8.33
CA CYS A 20 9.75 -6.62 -7.02
C CYS A 20 8.74 -7.09 -5.98
N VAL A 21 9.26 -7.63 -4.87
CA VAL A 21 8.48 -7.99 -3.69
C VAL A 21 8.96 -7.11 -2.54
N VAL A 22 8.03 -6.41 -1.91
CA VAL A 22 8.33 -5.52 -0.79
C VAL A 22 7.58 -5.99 0.44
N MET A 23 8.32 -6.16 1.54
CA MET A 23 7.74 -6.35 2.87
C MET A 23 7.75 -5.00 3.57
N ALA A 24 6.58 -4.52 3.97
CA ALA A 24 6.43 -3.23 4.62
C ALA A 24 5.57 -3.33 5.88
N ALA A 25 5.85 -2.45 6.84
CA ALA A 25 5.10 -2.33 8.07
C ALA A 25 4.34 -0.99 8.11
N PRO A 26 3.30 -0.86 8.96
CA PRO A 26 2.59 -1.91 9.72
C PRO A 26 1.69 -2.81 8.84
N GLY A 27 1.56 -4.10 9.19
CA GLY A 27 0.83 -5.10 8.38
C GLY A 27 -0.68 -4.89 8.22
N MET A 28 -1.28 -3.93 8.93
CA MET A 28 -2.72 -3.61 8.84
C MET A 28 -3.03 -2.42 7.91
N LEU A 29 -2.03 -1.82 7.25
CA LEU A 29 -2.19 -0.73 6.27
C LEU A 29 -2.92 0.52 6.82
N GLN A 30 -2.75 0.80 8.11
CA GLN A 30 -3.35 1.99 8.72
C GLN A 30 -2.54 3.26 8.47
N SER A 31 -1.22 3.14 8.31
CA SER A 31 -0.29 4.27 8.17
C SER A 31 1.08 3.79 7.69
N GLY A 32 2.05 4.72 7.59
CA GLY A 32 3.46 4.41 7.33
C GLY A 32 3.72 3.88 5.92
N THR A 33 4.91 3.30 5.73
CA THR A 33 5.40 2.88 4.41
C THR A 33 4.51 1.84 3.74
N SER A 34 3.95 0.89 4.51
CA SER A 34 3.01 -0.11 3.95
C SER A 34 1.78 0.52 3.31
N ARG A 35 1.21 1.56 3.95
CA ARG A 35 0.04 2.27 3.44
C ARG A 35 0.41 3.11 2.21
N GLU A 36 1.52 3.84 2.28
CA GLU A 36 1.98 4.68 1.17
C GLU A 36 2.28 3.85 -0.09
N LEU A 37 2.97 2.71 0.07
CA LEU A 37 3.22 1.77 -1.03
C LEU A 37 1.93 1.24 -1.63
N PHE A 38 1.01 0.79 -0.78
CA PHE A 38 -0.29 0.30 -1.24
C PHE A 38 -1.03 1.34 -2.08
N GLU A 39 -1.10 2.60 -1.64
CA GLU A 39 -1.83 3.65 -2.37
C GLU A 39 -1.19 4.03 -3.71
N GLN A 40 0.12 3.93 -3.82
CA GLN A 40 0.83 4.17 -5.08
C GLN A 40 0.64 3.00 -6.05
N TRP A 41 0.57 1.78 -5.55
CA TRP A 41 0.52 0.56 -6.38
C TRP A 41 -0.90 0.08 -6.70
N ALA A 42 -1.88 0.33 -5.84
CA ALA A 42 -3.25 -0.16 -5.98
C ALA A 42 -3.93 0.21 -7.32
N PRO A 43 -3.66 1.37 -7.96
CA PRO A 43 -4.27 1.69 -9.25
C PRO A 43 -3.83 0.81 -10.43
N ASP A 44 -2.69 0.11 -10.34
CA ASP A 44 -2.22 -0.78 -11.40
C ASP A 44 -2.63 -2.24 -11.11
N PRO A 45 -3.50 -2.85 -11.93
CA PRO A 45 -4.01 -4.20 -11.70
C PRO A 45 -2.95 -5.30 -11.83
N LYS A 46 -1.73 -4.98 -12.27
CA LYS A 46 -0.61 -5.93 -12.26
C LYS A 46 0.00 -6.11 -10.87
N ASN A 47 -0.28 -5.18 -9.96
CA ASN A 47 0.21 -5.23 -8.59
C ASN A 47 -0.70 -6.11 -7.73
N GLY A 48 -0.11 -6.72 -6.70
CA GLY A 48 -0.83 -7.55 -5.73
C GLY A 48 -0.38 -7.26 -4.31
N VAL A 49 -1.29 -7.47 -3.37
CA VAL A 49 -1.03 -7.34 -1.92
C VAL A 49 -1.29 -8.68 -1.25
N ILE A 50 -0.43 -9.06 -0.31
CA ILE A 50 -0.57 -10.29 0.48
C ILE A 50 -0.68 -9.90 1.95
N ILE A 51 -1.81 -10.21 2.57
CA ILE A 51 -2.01 -10.04 4.01
C ILE A 51 -1.75 -11.38 4.71
N THR A 52 -0.63 -11.47 5.42
CA THR A 52 -0.15 -12.72 6.03
C THR A 52 -0.64 -12.96 7.46
N GLY A 53 -1.24 -11.94 8.10
CA GLY A 53 -1.66 -11.98 9.50
C GLY A 53 -3.15 -11.69 9.71
N TYR A 54 -3.56 -11.77 10.97
CA TYR A 54 -4.88 -11.30 11.42
C TYR A 54 -5.00 -9.78 11.25
N SER A 55 -6.19 -9.33 10.85
CA SER A 55 -6.55 -7.93 10.71
C SER A 55 -7.77 -7.61 11.59
N VAL A 56 -7.83 -6.38 12.10
CA VAL A 56 -8.96 -5.92 12.93
C VAL A 56 -9.98 -5.21 12.05
N SER A 57 -11.27 -5.37 12.35
CA SER A 57 -12.34 -4.58 11.72
C SER A 57 -12.04 -3.08 11.75
N GLY A 58 -12.32 -2.38 10.64
CA GLY A 58 -12.02 -0.96 10.47
C GLY A 58 -10.58 -0.65 10.04
N THR A 59 -9.77 -1.68 9.75
CA THR A 59 -8.47 -1.50 9.09
C THR A 59 -8.61 -1.76 7.59
N LEU A 60 -7.79 -1.08 6.79
CA LEU A 60 -7.76 -1.33 5.34
C LEU A 60 -7.40 -2.78 5.01
N ALA A 61 -6.49 -3.40 5.79
CA ALA A 61 -6.16 -4.81 5.61
C ALA A 61 -7.37 -5.74 5.81
N HIS A 62 -8.25 -5.43 6.76
CA HIS A 62 -9.49 -6.18 6.96
C HIS A 62 -10.46 -5.99 5.79
N ASP A 63 -10.61 -4.75 5.30
CA ASP A 63 -11.50 -4.47 4.18
C ASP A 63 -11.04 -5.21 2.92
N LEU A 64 -9.74 -5.20 2.61
CA LEU A 64 -9.16 -5.94 1.48
C LEU A 64 -9.39 -7.46 1.56
N GLN A 65 -9.35 -8.04 2.75
CA GLN A 65 -9.62 -9.48 2.94
C GLN A 65 -11.07 -9.85 2.62
N ASN A 66 -11.98 -8.88 2.62
CA ASN A 66 -13.40 -9.08 2.28
C ASN A 66 -13.72 -8.80 0.81
N ASP A 67 -12.71 -8.58 -0.03
CA ASP A 67 -12.83 -8.36 -1.48
C ASP A 67 -13.85 -7.26 -1.84
N PRO A 68 -13.57 -6.00 -1.47
CA PRO A 68 -14.53 -4.92 -1.64
C PRO A 68 -14.59 -4.48 -3.11
N ASP A 69 -15.79 -4.24 -3.64
CA ASP A 69 -16.00 -3.72 -5.00
C ASP A 69 -15.38 -2.32 -5.24
N THR A 70 -15.04 -1.61 -4.17
CA THR A 70 -14.45 -0.28 -4.25
C THR A 70 -13.61 0.02 -3.01
N LEU A 71 -12.38 0.47 -3.23
CA LEU A 71 -11.44 0.88 -2.20
C LEU A 71 -11.32 2.40 -2.12
N THR A 72 -11.34 2.96 -0.91
CA THR A 72 -11.13 4.41 -0.70
C THR A 72 -9.73 4.66 -0.15
N LEU A 73 -8.94 5.45 -0.90
CA LEU A 73 -7.58 5.85 -0.50
C LEU A 73 -7.62 7.03 0.48
N THR A 74 -6.49 7.33 1.13
CA THR A 74 -6.40 8.46 2.08
C THR A 74 -6.62 9.82 1.42
N ASP A 75 -6.30 9.95 0.14
CA ASP A 75 -6.53 11.16 -0.66
C ASP A 75 -7.99 11.30 -1.16
N GLY A 76 -8.86 10.36 -0.81
CA GLY A 76 -10.28 10.36 -1.17
C GLY A 76 -10.57 9.76 -2.55
N ARG A 77 -9.56 9.32 -3.31
CA ARG A 77 -9.81 8.58 -4.55
C ARG A 77 -10.47 7.24 -4.26
N LYS A 78 -11.32 6.81 -5.17
CA LYS A 78 -11.98 5.50 -5.16
C LYS A 78 -11.43 4.65 -6.29
N LEU A 79 -10.89 3.49 -5.96
CA LEU A 79 -10.41 2.50 -6.91
C LEU A 79 -11.43 1.36 -6.99
N PRO A 80 -11.65 0.79 -8.18
CA PRO A 80 -12.40 -0.46 -8.32
C PRO A 80 -11.63 -1.64 -7.72
#